data_AF-A0AA43S1B4-F1
#
_entry.id   AF-A0AA43S1B4-F1
#
_cell.length_a   1.000
_cell.length_b   1.000
_cell.length_c   1.000
_cell.angle_alpha   90.00
_cell.angle_beta   90.00
_cell.angle_gamma   90.00
#
_symmetry.space_group_name_H-M   'P 1'
#
loop_
_entity.id
_entity.type
_entity.pdbx_description
1 polymer ?
#
loop_
_entity_poly.entity_id
_entity_poly.type
_entity_poly.pdbx_seq_one_letter_code
_entity_poly.pdbx_strand_id
1 'polypeptide(L)'
;MNMLYFLSGLKNIPDDYYEAASIDGASAFQRFTRITIPLLKPTTIYVLTVSIYAGLAMFIESMKLWNGNNLPKNIGLTIVGYLYRQGIKKNNLGYAAAVGIVLLIITMVINLTQLAFSGMFKKEED
;
A
#
# COMPACT_ATOMS: atom_id res chain seq x y z
N MET A 1 -4.78 -4.67 -10.29
CA MET A 1 -3.39 -5.16 -10.17
C MET A 1 -3.18 -5.95 -8.87
N ASN A 2 -3.62 -5.45 -7.72
CA ASN A 2 -3.50 -6.15 -6.42
C ASN A 2 -3.98 -7.62 -6.45
N MET A 3 -5.12 -7.89 -7.09
CA MET A 3 -5.65 -9.25 -7.26
C MET A 3 -4.70 -10.19 -8.01
N LEU A 4 -3.96 -9.69 -9.00
CA LEU A 4 -2.99 -10.49 -9.75
C LEU A 4 -1.77 -10.85 -8.89
N TYR A 5 -1.31 -9.92 -8.04
CA TYR A 5 -0.26 -10.22 -7.07
C TYR A 5 -0.70 -11.30 -6.08
N PHE A 6 -1.91 -11.20 -5.54
CA PHE A 6 -2.46 -12.22 -4.65
C PHE A 6 -2.65 -13.57 -5.35
N LEU A 7 -3.14 -13.58 -6.59
CA LEU A 7 -3.29 -14.81 -7.37
C LEU A 7 -1.93 -15.47 -7.64
N SER A 8 -0.92 -14.70 -8.01
CA SER A 8 0.44 -15.20 -8.17
C SER A 8 1.00 -15.75 -6.86
N GLY A 9 0.77 -15.05 -5.74
CA GLY A 9 1.18 -15.50 -4.41
C GLY A 9 0.50 -16.80 -4.00
N LEU A 10 -0.80 -16.95 -4.31
CA LEU A 10 -1.56 -18.18 -4.04
C LEU A 10 -1.03 -19.35 -4.86
N LYS A 11 -0.74 -19.15 -6.14
CA LYS A 11 -0.18 -20.19 -7.02
C LYS A 11 1.22 -20.66 -6.60
N ASN A 12 1.96 -19.85 -5.85
CA ASN A 12 3.28 -20.23 -5.35
C ASN A 12 3.22 -21.09 -4.08
N ILE A 13 2.04 -21.26 -3.46
CA ILE A 13 1.89 -22.12 -2.29
C ILE A 13 1.77 -23.57 -2.80
N PRO A 14 2.67 -24.49 -2.42
CA PRO A 14 2.57 -25.90 -2.82
C PRO A 14 1.29 -26.55 -2.30
N ASP A 15 0.65 -27.37 -3.14
CA ASP A 15 -0.61 -28.05 -2.80
C ASP A 15 -0.43 -29.06 -1.65
N ASP A 16 0.78 -29.60 -1.47
CA ASP A 16 1.17 -30.53 -0.40
C ASP A 16 0.77 -30.04 1.01
N TYR A 17 0.86 -28.72 1.27
CA TYR A 17 0.45 -28.15 2.56
C TYR A 17 -1.06 -28.32 2.80
N TYR A 18 -1.86 -28.16 1.75
CA TYR A 18 -3.32 -28.30 1.85
C TYR A 18 -3.74 -29.77 1.91
N GLU A 19 -3.04 -30.66 1.22
CA GLU A 19 -3.26 -32.11 1.28
C GLU A 19 -2.96 -32.65 2.68
N ALA A 20 -1.77 -32.34 3.23
CA ALA A 20 -1.39 -32.72 4.58
C ALA A 20 -2.40 -32.23 5.63
N ALA A 21 -2.80 -30.95 5.54
CA ALA A 21 -3.80 -30.41 6.46
C ALA A 21 -5.19 -31.06 6.30
N SER A 22 -5.52 -31.56 5.11
CA SER A 22 -6.77 -32.28 4.89
C SER A 22 -6.74 -33.68 5.51
N ILE A 23 -5.58 -34.35 5.46
CA ILE A 23 -5.34 -35.62 6.16
C ILE A 23 -5.45 -35.43 7.68
N ASP A 24 -4.94 -34.32 8.21
CA ASP A 24 -5.05 -33.94 9.62
C ASP A 24 -6.47 -33.46 10.04
N GLY A 25 -7.44 -33.47 9.12
CA GLY A 25 -8.82 -33.08 9.39
C GLY A 25 -9.05 -31.57 9.56
N ALA A 26 -8.15 -30.73 9.04
CA ALA A 26 -8.27 -29.28 9.17
C ALA A 26 -9.44 -28.71 8.35
N SER A 27 -10.28 -27.91 9.00
CA SER A 27 -11.39 -27.21 8.35
C SER A 27 -10.89 -26.16 7.35
N ALA A 28 -11.73 -25.73 6.41
CA ALA A 28 -11.36 -24.70 5.44
C ALA A 28 -10.88 -23.39 6.10
N PHE A 29 -11.51 -22.99 7.21
CA PHE A 29 -11.10 -21.80 7.95
C PHE A 29 -9.73 -21.97 8.64
N GLN A 30 -9.43 -23.17 9.14
CA GLN A 30 -8.12 -23.48 9.70
C GLN A 30 -7.04 -23.44 8.61
N ARG A 31 -7.29 -24.06 7.45
CA ARG A 31 -6.37 -24.01 6.30
C ARG A 31 -6.13 -22.56 5.84
N PHE A 32 -7.18 -21.75 5.74
CA PHE A 32 -7.03 -20.34 5.36
C PHE A 32 -6.18 -19.52 6.35
N THR A 33 -6.48 -19.63 7.65
CA THR A 33 -5.81 -18.81 8.68
C THR A 33 -4.42 -19.30 9.05
N ARG A 34 -4.15 -20.61 8.95
CA ARG A 34 -2.88 -21.22 9.38
C ARG A 34 -1.92 -21.53 8.24
N ILE A 35 -2.40 -21.64 7.00
CA ILE A 35 -1.57 -21.95 5.83
C ILE A 35 -1.58 -20.75 4.88
N THR A 36 -2.76 -20.40 4.35
CA THR A 36 -2.87 -19.40 3.30
C THR A 36 -2.42 -18.00 3.76
N ILE A 37 -2.94 -17.48 4.87
CA ILE A 37 -2.59 -16.14 5.37
C ILE A 37 -1.08 -16.05 5.71
N PRO A 38 -0.49 -16.97 6.48
CA PRO A 38 0.93 -16.90 6.82
C PRO A 38 1.83 -17.00 5.59
N LEU A 39 1.54 -17.90 4.65
CA LEU A 39 2.35 -18.06 3.43
C LEU A 39 2.13 -16.92 2.42
N LEU A 40 0.98 -16.24 2.45
CA LEU A 40 0.76 -15.01 1.67
C LEU A 40 1.31 -13.75 2.34
N LYS A 41 1.86 -13.83 3.55
CA LYS A 41 2.43 -12.68 4.26
C LYS A 41 3.37 -11.83 3.38
N PRO A 42 4.40 -12.36 2.69
CA PRO A 42 5.29 -11.54 1.86
C PRO A 42 4.55 -10.80 0.75
N THR A 43 3.63 -11.47 0.06
CA THR A 43 2.78 -10.87 -0.99
C THR A 43 1.89 -9.77 -0.41
N THR A 44 1.28 -10.02 0.75
CA THR A 44 0.40 -9.06 1.44
C THR A 44 1.16 -7.81 1.83
N ILE A 45 2.38 -7.97 2.36
CA ILE A 45 3.23 -6.85 2.75
C ILE A 45 3.57 -6.00 1.52
N TYR A 46 4.05 -6.63 0.44
CA TYR A 46 4.37 -5.93 -0.80
C TYR A 46 3.18 -5.14 -1.36
N VAL A 47 2.01 -5.79 -1.48
CA VAL A 47 0.79 -5.15 -1.99
C VAL A 47 0.36 -3.98 -1.10
N LEU A 48 0.46 -4.15 0.23
CA LEU A 48 0.12 -3.11 1.18
C LEU A 48 1.04 -1.90 1.06
N THR A 49 2.36 -2.11 1.01
CA THR A 49 3.37 -1.05 0.83
C THR A 49 3.11 -0.24 -0.44
N VAL A 50 2.96 -0.93 -1.58
CA VAL A 50 2.71 -0.25 -2.87
C VAL A 50 1.37 0.48 -2.87
N SER A 51 0.34 -0.08 -2.24
CA SER A 51 -1.00 0.54 -2.16
C SER A 51 -1.00 1.80 -1.29
N ILE A 52 -0.29 1.80 -0.16
CA ILE A 52 -0.14 2.98 0.70
C ILE A 52 0.57 4.10 -0.07
N TYR A 53 1.68 3.78 -0.74
CA TYR A 53 2.40 4.73 -1.58
C TYR A 53 1.50 5.31 -2.68
N ALA A 54 0.78 4.45 -3.43
CA ALA A 54 -0.12 4.88 -4.49
C ALA A 54 -1.24 5.80 -3.98
N GLY A 55 -1.79 5.51 -2.79
CA GLY A 55 -2.80 6.35 -2.15
C GLY A 55 -2.28 7.74 -1.79
N LEU A 56 -1.08 7.82 -1.19
CA LEU A 56 -0.44 9.10 -0.83
C LEU A 56 -0.04 9.92 -2.06
N ALA A 57 0.35 9.25 -3.15
CA ALA A 57 0.71 9.86 -4.42
C ALA A 57 -0.49 10.17 -5.33
N MET A 58 -1.73 9.96 -4.87
CA MET A 58 -2.94 10.16 -5.67
C MET A 58 -3.08 11.62 -6.12
N PHE A 59 -3.17 11.81 -7.44
CA PHE A 59 -3.25 13.14 -8.04
C PHE A 59 -4.28 13.21 -9.16
N ILE A 60 -4.15 12.34 -10.16
CA ILE A 60 -4.96 12.41 -11.38
C ILE A 60 -6.43 12.15 -11.07
N GLU A 61 -6.72 11.14 -10.26
CA GLU A 61 -8.06 10.75 -9.85
C GLU A 61 -8.73 11.89 -9.10
N SER A 62 -8.04 12.45 -8.10
CA SER A 62 -8.51 13.58 -7.31
C SER A 62 -8.76 14.82 -8.19
N MET A 63 -7.81 15.18 -9.06
CA MET A 63 -7.95 16.32 -9.97
C MET A 63 -9.13 16.18 -10.93
N LYS A 64 -9.35 15.00 -11.49
CA LYS A 64 -10.46 14.75 -12.44
C LYS A 64 -11.81 14.76 -11.75
N LEU A 65 -11.93 14.12 -10.59
CA LEU A 65 -13.19 13.98 -9.87
C LEU A 65 -13.63 15.29 -9.20
N TRP A 66 -12.69 16.12 -8.74
CA TRP A 66 -12.97 17.28 -7.90
C TRP A 66 -12.73 18.63 -8.58
N ASN A 67 -13.04 18.71 -9.88
CA ASN A 67 -12.93 19.93 -10.69
C ASN A 67 -11.56 20.63 -10.54
N GLY A 68 -10.48 19.87 -10.69
CA GLY A 68 -9.11 20.34 -10.53
C GLY A 68 -8.75 20.76 -9.09
N ASN A 69 -9.37 20.12 -8.09
CA ASN A 69 -9.23 20.37 -6.65
C ASN A 69 -9.62 21.78 -6.21
N ASN A 70 -10.61 22.36 -6.90
CA ASN A 70 -11.13 23.70 -6.65
C ASN A 70 -12.54 23.70 -6.04
N LEU A 71 -13.01 22.55 -5.55
CA LEU A 71 -14.30 22.49 -4.83
C LEU A 71 -14.25 23.29 -3.52
N PRO A 72 -15.42 23.79 -3.04
CA PRO A 72 -15.52 24.51 -1.78
C PRO A 72 -14.92 23.72 -0.62
N LYS A 73 -14.29 24.41 0.33
CA LYS A 73 -13.64 23.83 1.51
C LYS A 73 -12.53 22.81 1.20
N ASN A 74 -12.01 22.74 -0.04
CA ASN A 74 -10.94 21.82 -0.45
C ASN A 74 -11.29 20.33 -0.25
N ILE A 75 -12.56 19.94 -0.38
CA ILE A 75 -13.06 18.58 -0.07
C ILE A 75 -12.38 17.47 -0.91
N GLY A 76 -11.79 17.81 -2.06
CA GLY A 76 -11.04 16.87 -2.92
C GLY A 76 -9.52 17.05 -2.95
N LEU A 77 -8.98 17.98 -2.18
CA LEU A 77 -7.58 18.39 -2.30
C LEU A 77 -6.63 17.37 -1.66
N THR A 78 -5.85 16.66 -2.49
CA THR A 78 -4.74 15.82 -2.02
C THR A 78 -3.48 16.65 -1.80
N ILE A 79 -2.48 16.08 -1.09
CA ILE A 79 -1.18 16.75 -0.86
C ILE A 79 -0.48 17.04 -2.19
N VAL A 80 -0.50 16.09 -3.14
CA VAL A 80 0.04 16.29 -4.49
C VAL A 80 -0.77 17.34 -5.26
N GLY A 81 -2.09 17.36 -5.10
CA GLY A 81 -2.95 18.41 -5.63
C GLY A 81 -2.61 19.81 -5.09
N TYR A 82 -2.28 19.89 -3.81
CA TYR A 82 -1.84 21.13 -3.17
C TYR A 82 -0.47 21.60 -3.66
N LEU A 83 0.49 20.67 -3.81
CA LEU A 83 1.79 20.92 -4.43
C LEU A 83 1.62 21.49 -5.83
N TYR A 84 0.78 20.85 -6.67
CA TYR A 84 0.49 21.32 -8.02
C TYR A 84 -0.15 22.72 -8.03
N ARG A 85 -1.12 22.97 -7.15
CA ARG A 85 -1.78 24.29 -7.04
C ARG A 85 -0.78 25.38 -6.64
N GLN A 86 0.16 25.10 -5.75
CA GLN A 86 1.13 26.10 -5.34
C GLN A 86 2.22 26.33 -6.39
N GLY A 87 2.79 25.25 -6.94
CA GLY A 87 3.91 25.33 -7.86
C GLY A 87 3.50 25.86 -9.23
N ILE A 88 2.41 25.32 -9.78
CA ILE A 88 1.98 25.61 -11.15
C ILE A 88 0.94 26.72 -11.18
N LYS A 89 -0.18 26.61 -10.42
CA LYS A 89 -1.25 27.62 -10.51
C LYS A 89 -0.87 28.96 -9.85
N LYS A 90 -0.02 28.94 -8.81
CA LYS A 90 0.40 30.15 -8.07
C LYS A 90 1.84 30.56 -8.34
N ASN A 91 2.55 29.88 -9.25
CA ASN A 91 3.96 30.14 -9.59
C ASN A 91 4.91 30.19 -8.38
N ASN A 92 4.60 29.50 -7.29
CA ASN A 92 5.42 29.46 -6.10
C ASN A 92 6.07 28.07 -5.97
N LEU A 93 7.09 27.87 -6.81
CA LEU A 93 7.84 26.62 -6.89
C LEU A 93 8.62 26.32 -5.61
N GLY A 94 9.15 27.33 -4.93
CA GLY A 94 9.90 27.14 -3.68
C GLY A 94 9.04 26.52 -2.58
N TYR A 95 7.83 27.04 -2.39
CA TYR A 95 6.89 26.46 -1.43
C TYR A 95 6.40 25.08 -1.87
N ALA A 96 6.14 24.87 -3.17
CA ALA A 96 5.76 23.57 -3.68
C ALA A 96 6.84 22.50 -3.44
N ALA A 97 8.12 22.86 -3.61
CA ALA A 97 9.24 21.99 -3.29
C ALA A 97 9.29 21.62 -1.80
N ALA A 98 9.07 22.59 -0.90
CA ALA A 98 8.99 22.32 0.54
C ALA A 98 7.86 21.34 0.89
N VAL A 99 6.66 21.52 0.29
CA VAL A 99 5.54 20.58 0.44
C VAL A 99 5.93 19.17 -0.06
N GLY A 100 6.65 19.07 -1.17
CA GLY A 100 7.14 17.80 -1.71
C GLY A 100 8.09 17.08 -0.76
N ILE A 101 9.02 17.80 -0.13
CA ILE A 101 9.94 17.23 0.87
C ILE A 101 9.16 16.74 2.09
N VAL A 102 8.17 17.51 2.57
CA VAL A 102 7.30 17.09 3.68
C VAL A 102 6.53 15.83 3.32
N LEU A 103 5.96 15.75 2.11
CA LEU A 103 5.26 14.55 1.63
C LEU A 103 6.19 13.34 1.58
N LEU A 104 7.44 13.51 1.13
CA LEU A 104 8.45 12.45 1.11
C LEU A 104 8.71 11.93 2.52
N ILE A 105 8.93 12.83 3.49
CA ILE A 105 9.17 12.44 4.90
C ILE A 105 7.98 11.68 5.46
N ILE A 106 6.75 12.17 5.27
CA ILE A 106 5.53 11.50 5.73
C ILE A 106 5.41 10.11 5.11
N THR A 107 5.60 10.02 3.79
CA THR A 107 5.50 8.76 3.04
C THR A 107 6.53 7.75 3.51
N MET A 108 7.76 8.20 3.76
CA MET A 108 8.85 7.37 4.27
C MET A 108 8.55 6.87 5.68
N VAL A 109 8.11 7.75 6.60
CA VAL A 109 7.76 7.37 7.97
C VAL A 109 6.63 6.35 7.98
N ILE A 110 5.57 6.55 7.19
CA ILE A 110 4.45 5.60 7.12
C ILE A 110 4.92 4.25 6.59
N ASN A 111 5.67 4.22 5.48
CA ASN A 111 6.13 2.96 4.89
C ASN A 111 7.11 2.23 5.81
N LEU A 112 8.10 2.92 6.39
CA LEU A 112 9.06 2.29 7.31
C LEU A 112 8.36 1.72 8.54
N THR A 113 7.39 2.47 9.10
CA THR A 113 6.59 2.00 10.23
C THR A 113 5.80 0.75 9.86
N GLN A 114 5.13 0.75 8.71
CA GLN A 114 4.38 -0.41 8.20
C GLN A 114 5.29 -1.63 7.98
N LEU A 115 6.47 -1.44 7.40
CA LEU A 115 7.46 -2.50 7.18
C LEU A 115 7.96 -3.07 8.51
N ALA A 116 8.25 -2.20 9.49
CA ALA A 116 8.66 -2.60 10.83
C ALA A 116 7.60 -3.46 11.53
N PHE A 117 6.33 -3.03 11.53
CA PHE A 117 5.22 -3.82 12.11
C PHE A 117 4.96 -5.13 11.38
N SER A 118 5.21 -5.19 10.06
CA SER A 118 5.01 -6.40 9.28
C SER A 118 6.03 -7.51 9.56
N GLY A 119 7.06 -7.21 10.35
CA GLY A 119 8.10 -8.18 10.73
C GLY A 119 9.02 -8.55 9.58
N MET A 120 9.12 -7.71 8.53
CA MET A 120 10.07 -7.93 7.44
C MET A 120 11.53 -7.87 7.91
N PHE A 121 11.79 -7.17 9.02
CA PHE A 121 13.11 -7.10 9.67
C PHE A 121 13.33 -8.17 10.74
N LYS A 122 12.37 -9.07 10.99
CA LYS A 122 12.58 -10.19 11.89
C LYS A 122 13.47 -11.19 11.14
N LYS A 123 14.77 -11.05 11.39
CA LYS A 123 15.86 -11.91 10.93
C LYS A 123 15.43 -13.37 11.11
N GLU A 124 15.66 -14.19 10.10
CA GLU A 124 15.74 -15.64 10.27
C GLU A 124 16.71 -15.89 11.43
N GLU A 125 16.17 -16.22 12.60
CA GLU A 125 16.97 -16.83 13.66
C GLU A 125 17.09 -18.30 13.24
N ASP A 126 18.34 -18.68 12.98
CA ASP A 126 18.80 -19.99 12.51
C ASP A 126 18.20 -21.19 13.27
#